data_AF-A0A5C7MTJ8-F1
#
_entry.id   AF-A0A5C7MTJ8-F1
#
_cell.length_a   1.000
_cell.length_b   1.000
_cell.length_c   1.000
_cell.angle_alpha   90.00
_cell.angle_beta   90.00
_cell.angle_gamma   90.00
#
_symmetry.space_group_name_H-M   'P 1'
#
loop_
_entity.id
_entity.type
_entity.pdbx_description
1 polymer ?
#
loop_
_entity_poly.entity_id
_entity_poly.type
_entity_poly.pdbx_seq_one_letter_code
_entity_poly.pdbx_strand_id
1 'polypeptide(L)'
;VNFWSTWCAPCIEEMPVLSDFVKSRADVEGIGLAFEDTERQEIVDFLKAHPVDYPIAQLDVENPPPDFEIPRGLPTTYLIAPDGSVAKHFLGPVTRDDLEQVVNSRKPPVGS
;
A
#
# COMPACT_ATOMS: atom_id res chain seq x y z
N VAL A 1 0.65 -4.00 0.65
CA VAL A 1 0.33 -3.65 -0.75
C VAL A 1 -0.72 -2.56 -0.75
N ASN A 2 -0.49 -1.45 -1.42
CA ASN A 2 -1.44 -0.33 -1.47
C ASN A 2 -1.75 0.02 -2.93
N PHE A 3 -3.02 0.07 -3.29
CA PHE A 3 -3.50 0.57 -4.57
C PHE A 3 -3.79 2.06 -4.44
N TRP A 4 -3.25 2.85 -5.36
CA TRP A 4 -3.34 4.31 -5.35
C TRP A 4 -3.35 4.89 -6.76
N SER A 5 -3.59 6.21 -6.86
CA SER A 5 -3.39 6.95 -8.10
C SER A 5 -3.00 8.41 -7.83
N THR A 6 -2.34 9.06 -8.79
CA THR A 6 -1.87 10.46 -8.72
C THR A 6 -2.98 11.49 -8.50
N TRP A 7 -4.21 11.22 -8.91
CA TRP A 7 -5.37 12.11 -8.74
C TRP A 7 -6.19 11.82 -7.46
N CYS A 8 -5.84 10.77 -6.71
CA CYS A 8 -6.56 10.36 -5.52
C CYS A 8 -6.07 11.11 -4.28
N ALA A 9 -6.71 12.25 -3.95
CA ALA A 9 -6.37 13.04 -2.76
C ALA A 9 -6.16 12.23 -1.46
N PRO A 10 -7.07 11.31 -1.04
CA PRO A 10 -6.85 10.53 0.18
C PRO A 10 -5.67 9.57 0.07
N CYS A 11 -5.31 9.10 -1.13
CA CYS A 11 -4.09 8.31 -1.34
C CYS A 11 -2.84 9.14 -1.06
N ILE A 12 -2.81 10.39 -1.53
CA ILE A 12 -1.68 11.31 -1.35
C ILE A 12 -1.51 11.63 0.15
N GLU A 13 -2.62 11.83 0.86
CA GLU A 13 -2.63 12.11 2.30
C GLU A 13 -2.03 10.98 3.14
N GLU A 14 -2.22 9.71 2.75
CA GLU A 14 -1.70 8.56 3.49
C GLU A 14 -0.27 8.13 3.10
N MET A 15 0.26 8.59 1.96
CA MET A 15 1.61 8.22 1.50
C MET A 15 2.72 8.45 2.54
N PRO A 16 2.76 9.58 3.27
CA PRO A 16 3.74 9.78 4.34
C PRO A 16 3.56 8.77 5.48
N VAL A 17 2.31 8.44 5.84
CA VAL A 17 1.99 7.47 6.90
C VAL A 17 2.51 6.09 6.53
N LEU A 18 2.26 5.65 5.29
CA LEU A 18 2.75 4.36 4.78
C LEU A 18 4.27 4.34 4.69
N SER A 19 4.88 5.41 4.21
CA SER A 19 6.34 5.53 4.07
C SER A 19 7.04 5.45 5.41
N ASP A 20 6.57 6.23 6.39
CA ASP A 20 7.09 6.19 7.75
C ASP A 20 6.86 4.83 8.39
N PHE A 21 5.73 4.17 8.13
CA PHE A 21 5.44 2.84 8.69
C PHE A 21 6.43 1.80 8.17
N VAL A 22 6.60 1.70 6.86
CA VAL A 22 7.55 0.80 6.20
C VAL A 22 8.98 1.09 6.66
N LYS A 23 9.40 2.36 6.62
CA LYS A 23 10.75 2.77 7.03
C LYS A 23 11.06 2.47 8.50
N SER A 24 10.06 2.59 9.38
CA SER A 24 10.23 2.37 10.82
C SER A 24 10.30 0.89 11.23
N ARG A 25 10.07 -0.04 10.30
CA ARG A 25 9.87 -1.46 10.62
C ARG A 25 10.67 -2.38 9.71
N ALA A 26 11.59 -3.14 10.31
CA ALA A 26 12.36 -4.15 9.59
C ALA A 26 11.55 -5.42 9.26
N ASP A 27 10.38 -5.60 9.88
CA ASP A 27 9.48 -6.75 9.70
C ASP A 27 8.34 -6.48 8.69
N VAL A 28 8.36 -5.34 8.01
CA VAL A 28 7.33 -4.92 7.06
C VAL A 28 7.98 -4.45 5.76
N GLU A 29 7.44 -4.91 4.64
CA GLU A 29 7.76 -4.40 3.31
C GLU A 29 6.55 -3.70 2.69
N GLY A 30 6.81 -2.67 1.89
CA GLY A 30 5.79 -1.92 1.15
C GLY A 30 5.90 -2.15 -0.35
N ILE A 31 4.76 -2.11 -1.04
CA ILE A 31 4.69 -1.91 -2.49
C ILE A 31 3.42 -1.14 -2.80
N GLY A 32 3.57 -0.06 -3.56
CA GLY A 32 2.48 0.73 -4.09
C GLY A 32 2.17 0.31 -5.52
N LEU A 33 0.90 0.06 -5.81
CA LEU A 33 0.38 -0.30 -7.11
C LEU A 33 -0.37 0.91 -7.65
N ALA A 34 0.28 1.65 -8.56
CA ALA A 34 -0.35 2.79 -9.23
C ALA A 34 -1.38 2.23 -10.22
N PHE A 35 -2.65 2.38 -9.85
CA PHE A 35 -3.82 1.86 -10.58
C PHE A 35 -4.44 2.99 -11.40
N GLU A 36 -3.75 3.37 -12.47
CA GLU A 36 -4.18 4.43 -13.38
C GLU A 36 -3.62 4.22 -14.78
N ASP A 37 -4.41 4.64 -15.77
CA ASP A 37 -4.03 4.64 -17.18
C ASP A 37 -3.41 6.01 -17.54
N THR A 38 -2.12 6.15 -17.28
CA THR A 38 -1.33 7.33 -17.64
C THR A 38 0.07 6.93 -18.11
N GLU A 39 0.79 7.88 -18.70
CA GLU A 39 2.19 7.69 -19.05
C GLU A 39 3.06 7.50 -17.80
N ARG A 40 3.95 6.50 -17.84
CA ARG A 40 4.86 6.19 -16.71
C ARG A 40 5.62 7.42 -16.20
N GLN A 41 5.97 8.34 -17.10
CA GLN A 41 6.72 9.55 -16.76
C GLN A 41 5.92 10.49 -15.84
N GLU A 42 4.59 10.53 -15.97
CA GLU A 42 3.73 11.35 -15.10
C GLU A 42 3.75 10.84 -13.66
N ILE A 43 3.67 9.53 -13.46
CA ILE A 43 3.81 8.89 -12.15
C ILE A 43 5.21 9.16 -11.56
N VAL A 44 6.26 9.05 -12.38
CA VAL A 44 7.64 9.35 -11.93
C VAL A 44 7.78 10.80 -11.49
N ASP A 45 7.24 11.76 -12.24
CA ASP A 45 7.31 13.17 -11.89
C ASP A 45 6.46 13.50 -10.66
N PHE A 46 5.30 12.86 -10.51
CA PHE A 46 4.48 12.95 -9.30
C PHE A 46 5.25 12.49 -8.06
N LEU A 47 5.96 11.35 -8.15
CA LEU A 47 6.73 10.78 -7.04
C LEU A 47 7.99 11.61 -6.68
N LYS A 48 8.46 12.50 -7.56
CA LYS A 48 9.49 13.49 -7.19
C LYS A 48 8.95 14.53 -6.21
N ALA A 49 7.68 14.91 -6.34
CA ALA A 49 7.01 15.85 -5.45
C ALA A 49 6.44 15.16 -4.20
N HIS A 50 6.07 13.88 -4.30
CA HIS A 50 5.50 13.07 -3.23
C HIS A 50 6.35 11.81 -3.02
N PRO A 51 7.55 11.95 -2.44
CA PRO A 51 8.45 10.81 -2.27
C PRO A 51 7.85 9.79 -1.30
N VAL A 52 8.11 8.51 -1.58
CA VAL A 52 7.72 7.39 -0.72
C VAL A 52 8.91 6.47 -0.44
N ASP A 53 8.93 5.82 0.72
CA ASP A 53 10.01 4.91 1.15
C ASP A 53 9.72 3.44 0.77
N TYR A 54 8.97 3.19 -0.32
CA TYR A 54 8.66 1.85 -0.84
C TYR A 54 8.58 1.82 -2.37
N PRO A 55 8.85 0.67 -3.02
CA PRO A 55 8.76 0.54 -4.47
C PRO A 55 7.34 0.75 -5.00
N ILE A 56 7.28 1.28 -6.23
CA ILE A 56 6.04 1.49 -6.98
C ILE A 56 6.05 0.64 -8.25
N ALA A 57 4.93 -0.05 -8.51
CA ALA A 57 4.63 -0.67 -9.79
C ALA A 57 3.40 0.01 -10.41
N GLN A 58 3.47 0.34 -11.69
CA GLN A 58 2.30 0.78 -12.45
C GLN A 58 1.55 -0.45 -12.96
N LEU A 59 0.23 -0.44 -12.82
CA LEU A 59 -0.63 -1.51 -13.30
C LEU A 59 -1.28 -1.14 -14.62
N ASP A 60 -1.49 -2.16 -15.45
CA ASP A 60 -2.50 -2.12 -16.51
C ASP A 60 -3.88 -2.24 -15.85
N VAL A 61 -4.70 -1.20 -15.98
CA VAL A 61 -6.05 -1.17 -15.36
C VAL A 61 -7.03 -2.10 -16.06
N GLU A 62 -6.77 -2.49 -17.32
CA GLU A 62 -7.59 -3.45 -18.06
C GLU A 62 -7.24 -4.89 -17.69
N ASN A 63 -5.99 -5.14 -17.26
CA ASN A 63 -5.49 -6.44 -16.87
C ASN A 63 -4.73 -6.41 -15.53
N PRO A 64 -5.41 -6.11 -14.41
CA PRO A 64 -4.77 -6.07 -13.10
C PRO A 64 -4.36 -7.47 -12.62
N PRO A 65 -3.39 -7.56 -11.68
CA PRO A 65 -2.94 -8.85 -11.15
C PRO A 65 -4.12 -9.67 -10.57
N PRO A 66 -4.28 -10.95 -10.98
CA PRO A 66 -5.46 -11.75 -10.64
C PRO A 66 -5.56 -12.13 -9.16
N ASP A 67 -4.46 -12.02 -8.42
CA ASP A 67 -4.39 -12.32 -6.99
C ASP A 67 -5.10 -11.27 -6.12
N PHE A 68 -5.42 -10.11 -6.69
CA PHE A 68 -6.15 -9.04 -6.02
C PHE A 68 -7.51 -8.81 -6.67
N GLU A 69 -8.51 -8.47 -5.85
CA GLU A 69 -9.76 -7.92 -6.38
C GLU A 69 -9.47 -6.58 -7.07
N ILE A 70 -10.17 -6.30 -8.17
CA ILE A 70 -10.14 -4.97 -8.78
C ILE A 70 -10.60 -3.95 -7.73
N PRO A 71 -9.78 -2.93 -7.40
CA PRO A 71 -10.14 -1.94 -6.40
C PRO A 71 -11.47 -1.28 -6.72
N ARG A 72 -12.43 -1.36 -5.80
CA ARG A 72 -13.73 -0.66 -5.91
C ARG A 72 -13.65 0.81 -5.53
N GLY A 73 -12.52 1.22 -4.97
CA GLY A 73 -12.21 2.59 -4.58
C GLY A 73 -10.75 2.71 -4.18
N LEU A 74 -10.26 3.94 -4.16
CA LEU A 74 -8.90 4.25 -3.75
C LEU A 74 -8.90 5.20 -2.52
N PRO A 75 -7.91 5.08 -1.63
CA PRO A 75 -6.92 4.01 -1.61
C PRO A 75 -7.52 2.67 -1.18
N THR A 76 -6.86 1.59 -1.57
CA THR A 76 -7.15 0.24 -1.06
C THR A 76 -5.86 -0.40 -0.57
N THR A 77 -5.81 -0.81 0.70
CA THR A 77 -4.61 -1.38 1.32
C THR A 77 -4.84 -2.81 1.80
N TYR A 78 -3.97 -3.71 1.36
CA TYR A 78 -3.88 -5.09 1.83
C TYR A 78 -2.66 -5.26 2.73
N LEU A 79 -2.90 -5.67 3.97
CA LEU A 79 -1.89 -6.22 4.86
C LEU A 79 -1.85 -7.72 4.67
N ILE A 80 -0.69 -8.21 4.21
CA ILE A 80 -0.44 -9.60 3.89
C ILE A 80 0.48 -10.16 4.97
N ALA A 81 0.10 -11.29 5.56
CA ALA A 81 0.90 -11.99 6.56
C ALA A 81 2.09 -12.74 5.91
N PRO A 82 3.12 -13.13 6.69
CA PRO A 82 4.28 -13.85 6.14
C PRO A 82 3.97 -15.18 5.45
N ASP A 83 2.80 -15.78 5.72
CA ASP A 83 2.32 -17.00 5.07
C ASP A 83 1.61 -16.73 3.72
N GLY A 84 1.56 -15.47 3.29
CA GLY A 84 0.88 -15.03 2.06
C GLY A 84 -0.63 -14.78 2.22
N SER A 85 -1.20 -15.02 3.40
CA SER A 85 -2.63 -14.77 3.63
C SER A 85 -2.93 -13.28 3.85
N VAL A 86 -4.10 -12.82 3.43
CA VAL A 86 -4.55 -11.44 3.72
C VAL A 86 -4.96 -11.35 5.19
N ALA A 87 -4.16 -10.65 5.99
CA ALA A 87 -4.45 -10.40 7.40
C ALA A 87 -5.56 -9.36 7.58
N LYS A 88 -5.54 -8.31 6.75
CA LYS A 88 -6.56 -7.26 6.73
C LYS A 88 -6.61 -6.57 5.37
N HIS A 89 -7.81 -6.19 4.99
CA HIS A 89 -8.10 -5.35 3.83
C HIS A 89 -8.79 -4.07 4.31
N PHE A 90 -8.30 -2.92 3.83
CA PHE A 90 -8.82 -1.59 4.10
C PHE A 90 -9.27 -0.94 2.79
N LEU A 91 -10.50 -0.42 2.78
CA LEU A 91 -11.01 0.47 1.73
C LEU A 91 -11.10 1.88 2.31
N GLY A 92 -10.37 2.82 1.72
CA GLY A 92 -10.15 4.17 2.27
C GLY A 92 -8.80 4.32 2.99
N PRO A 93 -8.45 5.55 3.39
CA PRO A 93 -7.13 5.87 3.93
C PRO A 93 -6.89 5.17 5.27
N VAL A 94 -5.64 4.80 5.53
CA VAL A 94 -5.22 4.16 6.78
C VAL A 94 -4.38 5.09 7.65
N THR A 95 -4.51 4.93 8.97
CA THR A 95 -3.61 5.54 9.95
C THR A 95 -2.51 4.57 10.37
N ARG A 96 -1.46 5.09 11.03
CA ARG A 96 -0.43 4.25 11.65
C ARG A 96 -1.04 3.27 12.67
N ASP A 97 -2.00 3.72 13.46
CA ASP A 97 -2.62 2.91 14.51
C ASP A 97 -3.41 1.72 13.91
N ASP A 98 -4.10 1.94 12.78
CA ASP A 98 -4.78 0.87 12.04
C ASP A 98 -3.80 -0.25 11.64
N LEU A 99 -2.64 0.15 11.11
CA LEU A 99 -1.59 -0.78 10.68
C LEU A 99 -0.96 -1.51 11.87
N GLU A 100 -0.62 -0.77 12.93
CA GLU A 100 0.01 -1.33 14.13
C GLU A 100 -0.90 -2.32 14.85
N GLN A 101 -2.20 -2.06 14.93
CA GLN A 101 -3.16 -2.98 15.54
C GLN A 101 -3.15 -4.34 14.83
N VAL A 102 -3.14 -4.34 13.49
CA VAL A 102 -3.13 -5.60 12.71
C VAL A 102 -1.79 -6.30 12.83
N VAL A 103 -0.67 -5.59 12.66
CA VAL A 103 0.67 -6.21 12.70
C VAL A 103 0.98 -6.76 14.09
N ASN A 104 0.65 -6.04 15.15
CA ASN A 104 0.96 -6.46 16.51
C ASN A 104 0.04 -7.58 17.02
N SER A 105 -1.22 -7.66 16.58
CA SER A 105 -2.14 -8.75 16.94
C SER A 105 -1.76 -10.10 16.30
N ARG A 106 -0.90 -10.07 15.27
CA ARG A 106 -0.45 -11.26 14.52
C ARG A 106 1.00 -11.66 14.79
N LYS A 107 1.73 -10.94 15.66
CA LYS A 107 3.06 -11.40 16.08
C LYS A 107 2.93 -12.82 16.68
N PRO A 108 3.67 -13.81 16.18
CA PRO A 108 3.67 -15.13 16.81
C PRO A 108 4.07 -14.96 18.29
N PRO A 109 3.50 -15.76 19.22
CA PRO A 109 3.90 -15.68 20.61
C PRO A 109 5.42 -15.84 20.70
N VAL A 110 6.07 -14.86 21.33
CA VAL A 110 7.50 -14.91 21.63
C VAL A 110 7.70 -16.06 22.61
N GLY A 111 8.30 -17.15 22.12
CA GLY A 111 8.85 -18.23 22.94
C GLY A 111 7.84 -19.27 23.43
N SER A 112 8.02 -20.51 22.95
CA SER A 112 7.82 -21.74 23.72
C SER A 112 9.18 -22.37 23.94
#